data_AF-A0A9R1QX60-F1
#
_entry.id   AF-A0A9R1QX60-F1
#
_cell.length_a   1.000
_cell.length_b   1.000
_cell.length_c   1.000
_cell.angle_alpha   90.00
_cell.angle_beta   90.00
_cell.angle_gamma   90.00
#
_symmetry.space_group_name_H-M   'P 1'
#
loop_
_entity.id
_entity.type
_entity.pdbx_description
1 polymer ?
#
loop_
_entity_poly.entity_id
_entity_poly.type
_entity_poly.pdbx_seq_one_letter_code
_entity_poly.pdbx_strand_id
1 'polypeptide(L)'
;MHQTRSSSFFLLSSTTIQSKSSSSDMAFHQRSTSLPSRPHVSETEVELELQSLEASISSSNSISTMCDGLRTLANIYDGLEEIIFLPSNQVCSSEQRSMLDGEMDGSLELLDLCSAMQEIFVEMKAIIQELQVALRKGDDATTQAKIQSYTRLVKKSKNLFKKTAKKASADCSMVMLLAKAREICISLLESTLHLLSTQIEMPKQSLVCRAFYKKKAIVCKEEQLQELECSIEDLQNGAGDLFRKLVQNRVSLLNILSS
;
A
#
# COMPACT_ATOMS: atom_id res chain seq x y z
N MET A 1 22.49 55.00 -2.71
CA MET A 1 22.53 54.67 -1.26
C MET A 1 22.18 55.93 -0.48
N HIS A 2 21.43 55.78 0.62
CA HIS A 2 20.84 56.81 1.50
C HIS A 2 19.62 57.55 0.91
N GLN A 3 18.50 57.80 1.62
CA GLN A 3 18.08 57.55 3.00
C GLN A 3 16.66 58.13 3.15
N THR A 4 15.78 57.53 3.96
CA THR A 4 14.79 58.28 4.74
C THR A 4 14.12 57.43 5.84
N ARG A 5 14.38 57.86 7.10
CA ARG A 5 13.45 58.00 8.25
C ARG A 5 12.69 56.76 8.78
N SER A 6 12.32 56.65 10.06
CA SER A 6 12.62 57.27 11.36
C SER A 6 11.57 56.70 12.34
N SER A 7 11.94 56.60 13.62
CA SER A 7 11.07 56.52 14.82
C SER A 7 10.43 55.15 15.12
N SER A 8 10.87 54.38 16.12
CA SER A 8 10.88 54.59 17.60
C SER A 8 9.54 54.27 18.27
N PHE A 9 9.57 53.44 19.31
CA PHE A 9 8.98 53.54 20.67
C PHE A 9 8.95 52.13 21.31
N PHE A 10 9.86 51.80 22.26
CA PHE A 10 9.69 51.85 23.75
C PHE A 10 8.70 50.74 24.25
N LEU A 11 8.96 49.87 25.24
CA LEU A 11 9.52 50.01 26.60
C LEU A 11 10.07 48.63 27.08
N LEU A 12 11.28 48.58 27.66
CA LEU A 12 11.57 48.37 29.09
C LEU A 12 10.81 47.22 29.80
N SER A 13 11.53 46.22 30.31
CA SER A 13 11.88 46.19 31.74
C SER A 13 12.87 45.06 32.09
N SER A 14 13.90 45.47 32.83
CA SER A 14 14.85 44.73 33.65
C SER A 14 14.15 43.69 34.56
N THR A 15 14.78 42.63 35.07
CA THR A 15 15.90 42.72 36.02
C THR A 15 16.50 41.33 36.28
N THR A 16 17.82 41.27 36.22
CA THR A 16 18.73 40.20 36.66
C THR A 16 18.77 40.07 38.18
N ILE A 17 18.77 38.86 38.74
CA ILE A 17 19.61 38.55 39.93
C ILE A 17 20.23 37.16 39.76
N GLN A 18 21.57 37.16 39.79
CA GLN A 18 22.48 36.02 39.85
C GLN A 18 22.63 35.54 41.31
N SER A 19 22.72 34.24 41.55
CA SER A 19 23.44 33.70 42.71
C SER A 19 24.14 32.39 42.34
N LYS A 20 25.27 32.12 43.00
CA LYS A 20 26.37 31.21 42.61
C LYS A 20 26.52 30.10 43.67
N SER A 21 27.04 28.93 43.25
CA SER A 21 27.41 27.72 44.02
C SER A 21 26.22 26.82 44.43
N SER A 22 26.28 25.49 44.41
CA SER A 22 27.39 24.56 44.67
C SER A 22 27.23 23.26 43.85
N SER A 23 28.33 22.52 43.72
CA SER A 23 28.40 21.20 43.09
C SER A 23 27.59 20.16 43.87
N SER A 24 26.65 19.52 43.18
CA SER A 24 26.08 18.23 43.54
C SER A 24 25.93 17.46 42.24
N ASP A 25 26.88 16.56 41.99
CA ASP A 25 26.84 15.61 40.89
C ASP A 25 25.66 14.64 41.12
N MET A 26 24.50 14.99 40.56
CA MET A 26 23.33 14.11 40.52
C MET A 26 23.44 13.31 39.24
N ALA A 27 23.95 12.09 39.35
CA ALA A 27 23.84 11.09 38.30
C ALA A 27 22.36 10.93 37.93
N PHE A 28 21.96 11.49 36.79
CA PHE A 28 20.64 11.26 36.23
C PHE A 28 20.58 9.80 35.80
N HIS A 29 19.94 8.96 36.61
CA HIS A 29 19.50 7.65 36.16
C HIS A 29 18.54 7.85 34.99
N GLN A 30 19.05 7.63 33.79
CA GLN A 30 18.28 7.52 32.57
C GLN A 30 17.41 6.26 32.73
N ARG A 31 16.22 6.43 33.30
CA ARG A 31 15.20 5.38 33.31
C ARG A 31 14.79 5.18 31.87
N SER A 32 15.15 4.03 31.31
CA SER A 32 14.64 3.57 30.04
C SER A 32 13.13 3.74 30.03
N THR A 33 12.62 4.60 29.16
CA THR A 33 11.19 4.64 28.86
C THR A 33 10.89 3.36 28.12
N SER A 34 10.41 2.34 28.84
CA SER A 34 9.74 1.22 28.21
C SER A 34 8.62 1.81 27.35
N LEU A 35 8.77 1.70 26.03
CA LEU A 35 7.64 1.87 25.12
C LEU A 35 6.49 1.01 25.66
N PRO A 36 5.24 1.50 25.69
CA PRO A 36 4.13 0.65 26.08
C PRO A 36 4.18 -0.60 25.19
N SER A 37 4.29 -1.75 25.84
CA SER A 37 4.11 -3.05 25.19
C SER A 37 2.78 -3.00 24.44
N ARG A 38 2.80 -3.26 23.13
CA ARG A 38 1.59 -3.42 22.34
C ARG A 38 0.70 -4.43 23.09
N PRO A 39 -0.52 -4.08 23.50
CA PRO A 39 -1.43 -5.07 24.06
C PRO A 39 -1.57 -6.20 23.03
N HIS A 40 -1.61 -7.46 23.49
CA HIS A 40 -1.80 -8.60 22.60
C HIS A 40 -2.97 -8.33 21.65
N VAL A 41 -2.69 -8.34 20.34
CA VAL A 41 -3.71 -8.09 19.33
C VAL A 41 -4.78 -9.18 19.45
N SER A 42 -6.03 -8.76 19.62
CA SER A 42 -7.14 -9.70 19.75
C SER A 42 -7.75 -10.04 18.39
N GLU A 43 -8.30 -11.25 18.25
CA GLU A 43 -9.01 -11.68 17.03
C GLU A 43 -10.10 -10.68 16.62
N THR A 44 -10.82 -10.13 17.59
CA THR A 44 -11.89 -9.14 17.36
C THR A 44 -11.37 -7.79 16.85
N GLU A 45 -10.18 -7.37 17.29
CA GLU A 45 -9.56 -6.13 16.82
C GLU A 45 -9.16 -6.26 15.35
N VAL A 46 -8.50 -7.37 15.00
CA VAL A 46 -8.14 -7.69 13.60
C VAL A 46 -9.38 -7.80 12.73
N GLU A 47 -10.46 -8.43 13.22
CA GLU A 47 -11.69 -8.52 12.46
C GLU A 47 -12.29 -7.15 12.15
N LEU A 48 -12.31 -6.24 13.12
CA LEU A 48 -12.80 -4.88 12.93
C LEU A 48 -11.92 -4.07 11.98
N GLU A 49 -10.60 -4.20 12.06
CA GLU A 49 -9.68 -3.57 11.11
C GLU A 49 -9.93 -4.07 9.68
N LEU A 50 -10.12 -5.38 9.49
CA LEU A 50 -10.46 -5.97 8.20
C LEU A 50 -11.79 -5.41 7.66
N GLN A 51 -12.83 -5.33 8.49
CA GLN A 51 -14.13 -4.78 8.08
C GLN A 51 -14.03 -3.28 7.70
N SER A 52 -13.32 -2.49 8.50
CA SER A 52 -13.09 -1.07 8.22
C SER A 52 -12.33 -0.88 6.91
N LEU A 53 -11.30 -1.71 6.68
CA LEU A 53 -10.51 -1.65 5.46
C LEU A 53 -11.35 -2.03 4.23
N GLU A 54 -12.11 -3.13 4.30
CA GLU A 54 -13.02 -3.56 3.23
C GLU A 54 -14.03 -2.46 2.87
N ALA A 55 -14.61 -1.79 3.87
CA ALA A 55 -15.50 -0.66 3.67
C ALA A 55 -14.80 0.53 3.00
N SER A 56 -13.56 0.84 3.40
CA SER A 56 -12.76 1.92 2.80
C SER A 56 -12.40 1.66 1.34
N ILE A 57 -12.08 0.41 1.00
CA ILE A 57 -11.76 -0.01 -0.38
C ILE A 57 -13.03 0.09 -1.25
N SER A 58 -14.16 -0.37 -0.73
CA SER A 58 -15.44 -0.37 -1.47
C SER A 58 -16.00 1.03 -1.72
N SER A 59 -15.73 1.97 -0.82
CA SER A 59 -16.31 3.34 -0.86
C SER A 59 -15.41 4.38 -1.53
N SER A 60 -14.14 4.07 -1.78
CA SER A 60 -13.15 5.02 -2.29
C SER A 60 -12.69 4.69 -3.70
N ASN A 61 -12.45 5.72 -4.51
CA ASN A 61 -11.91 5.61 -5.87
C ASN A 61 -10.55 6.34 -6.02
N SER A 62 -9.72 6.32 -4.96
CA SER A 62 -8.42 7.01 -4.96
C SER A 62 -7.25 6.04 -4.86
N ILE A 63 -6.19 6.28 -5.62
CA ILE A 63 -4.94 5.52 -5.54
C ILE A 63 -4.29 5.68 -4.16
N SER A 64 -4.38 6.86 -3.54
CA SER A 64 -3.86 7.11 -2.19
C SER A 64 -4.50 6.17 -1.16
N THR A 65 -5.82 5.98 -1.23
CA THR A 65 -6.54 5.05 -0.36
C THR A 65 -6.07 3.62 -0.57
N MET A 66 -5.74 3.24 -1.81
CA MET A 66 -5.20 1.91 -2.09
C MET A 66 -3.79 1.72 -1.50
N CYS A 67 -2.92 2.74 -1.57
CA CYS A 67 -1.60 2.72 -0.92
C CYS A 67 -1.73 2.55 0.60
N ASP A 68 -2.63 3.32 1.22
CA ASP A 68 -2.91 3.20 2.65
C ASP A 68 -3.53 1.84 3.00
N GLY A 69 -4.37 1.30 2.12
CA GLY A 69 -4.92 -0.05 2.24
C GLY A 69 -3.85 -1.15 2.22
N LEU A 70 -2.84 -1.05 1.35
CA LEU A 70 -1.71 -1.99 1.30
C LEU A 70 -0.90 -1.94 2.59
N ARG A 71 -0.64 -0.73 3.09
CA ARG A 71 0.05 -0.52 4.37
C ARG A 71 -0.74 -1.11 5.54
N THR A 72 -2.05 -0.88 5.54
CA THR A 72 -2.96 -1.37 6.59
C THR A 72 -3.04 -2.90 6.56
N LEU A 73 -3.14 -3.52 5.38
CA LEU A 73 -3.07 -4.99 5.27
C LEU A 73 -1.76 -5.54 5.80
N ALA A 74 -0.62 -4.94 5.49
CA ALA A 74 0.66 -5.41 6.02
C ALA A 74 0.67 -5.40 7.56
N ASN A 75 0.10 -4.37 8.20
CA ASN A 75 -0.03 -4.30 9.66
C ASN A 75 -1.03 -5.34 10.20
N ILE A 76 -2.11 -5.61 9.47
CA ILE A 76 -3.08 -6.66 9.83
C ILE A 76 -2.39 -8.02 9.79
N TYR A 77 -1.57 -8.32 8.78
CA TYR A 77 -0.80 -9.55 8.72
C TYR A 77 0.22 -9.69 9.87
N ASP A 78 0.73 -8.58 10.41
CA ASP A 78 1.52 -8.62 11.66
C ASP A 78 0.65 -9.01 12.87
N GLY A 79 -0.58 -8.48 12.95
CA GLY A 79 -1.54 -8.88 13.98
C GLY A 79 -1.97 -10.35 13.84
N LEU A 80 -2.15 -10.84 12.62
CA LEU A 80 -2.44 -12.24 12.33
C LEU A 80 -1.28 -13.15 12.73
N GLU A 81 -0.04 -12.71 12.54
CA GLU A 81 1.13 -13.44 13.02
C GLU A 81 1.11 -13.60 14.55
N GLU A 82 0.75 -12.54 15.30
CA GLU A 82 0.56 -12.65 16.76
C GLU A 82 -0.54 -13.65 17.15
N ILE A 83 -1.66 -13.67 16.41
CA ILE A 83 -2.76 -14.63 16.62
C ILE A 83 -2.30 -16.07 16.33
N ILE A 84 -1.55 -16.28 15.25
CA ILE A 84 -0.99 -17.59 14.87
C ILE A 84 -0.19 -18.19 16.04
N PHE A 85 0.60 -17.37 16.75
CA PHE A 85 1.43 -17.83 17.86
C PHE A 85 0.70 -18.05 19.19
N LEU A 86 -0.60 -17.74 19.29
CA LEU A 86 -1.35 -17.94 20.54
C LEU A 86 -1.32 -19.42 20.97
N PRO A 87 -1.19 -19.73 22.28
CA PRO A 87 -1.14 -21.11 22.77
C PRO A 87 -2.34 -21.97 22.35
N SER A 88 -3.51 -21.35 22.18
CA SER A 88 -4.73 -22.00 21.67
C SER A 88 -4.57 -22.55 20.26
N ASN A 89 -3.69 -21.95 19.45
CA ASN A 89 -3.45 -22.30 18.06
C ASN A 89 -2.25 -23.24 17.87
N GLN A 90 -1.45 -23.47 18.92
CA GLN A 90 -0.29 -24.37 18.88
C GLN A 90 -0.68 -25.86 18.93
N VAL A 91 -1.85 -26.19 19.47
CA VAL A 91 -2.38 -27.57 19.48
C VAL A 91 -3.47 -27.72 18.42
N CYS A 92 -3.06 -27.92 17.17
CA CYS A 92 -3.99 -28.08 16.05
C CYS A 92 -4.73 -29.44 16.11
N SER A 93 -6.06 -29.39 16.08
CA SER A 93 -6.88 -30.57 15.79
C SER A 93 -6.68 -31.04 14.33
N SER A 94 -7.04 -32.29 14.02
CA SER A 94 -6.96 -32.80 12.63
C SER A 94 -7.82 -31.97 11.66
N GLU A 95 -8.96 -31.47 12.13
CA GLU A 95 -9.87 -30.64 11.35
C GLU A 95 -9.27 -29.25 11.08
N GLN A 96 -8.66 -28.64 12.10
CA GLN A 96 -7.96 -27.37 11.96
C GLN A 96 -6.76 -27.47 11.01
N ARG A 97 -6.00 -28.57 11.06
CA ARG A 97 -4.90 -28.81 10.09
C ARG A 97 -5.43 -28.83 8.65
N SER A 98 -6.52 -29.57 8.39
CA SER A 98 -7.11 -29.64 7.05
C SER A 98 -7.64 -28.29 6.55
N MET A 99 -8.23 -27.47 7.43
CA MET A 99 -8.67 -26.12 7.08
C MET A 99 -7.46 -25.21 6.76
N LEU A 100 -6.39 -25.35 7.54
CA LEU A 100 -5.19 -24.57 7.37
C LEU A 100 -4.43 -24.93 6.07
N ASP A 101 -4.40 -26.22 5.70
CA ASP A 101 -3.84 -26.65 4.41
C ASP A 101 -4.54 -25.96 3.23
N GLY A 102 -5.87 -25.87 3.28
CA GLY A 102 -6.65 -25.16 2.25
C GLY A 102 -6.38 -23.66 2.21
N GLU A 103 -6.24 -23.01 3.38
CA GLU A 103 -5.86 -21.59 3.43
C GLU A 103 -4.40 -21.37 3.00
N MET A 104 -3.51 -22.32 3.26
CA MET A 104 -2.15 -22.30 2.75
C MET A 104 -2.11 -22.36 1.23
N ASP A 105 -2.93 -23.18 0.58
CA ASP A 105 -3.03 -23.18 -0.88
C ASP A 105 -3.49 -21.80 -1.39
N GLY A 106 -4.51 -21.21 -0.75
CA GLY A 106 -4.98 -19.86 -1.08
C GLY A 106 -3.92 -18.78 -0.87
N SER A 107 -3.15 -18.86 0.22
CA SER A 107 -2.02 -17.96 0.51
C SER A 107 -0.93 -18.04 -0.56
N LEU A 108 -0.66 -19.24 -1.09
CA LEU A 108 0.30 -19.41 -2.19
C LEU A 108 -0.21 -18.75 -3.48
N GLU A 109 -1.49 -18.94 -3.83
CA GLU A 109 -2.11 -18.24 -4.97
C GLU A 109 -2.03 -16.71 -4.80
N LEU A 110 -2.21 -16.20 -3.58
CA LEU A 110 -2.06 -14.77 -3.30
C LEU A 110 -0.60 -14.29 -3.46
N LEU A 111 0.38 -15.08 -3.02
CA LEU A 111 1.81 -14.76 -3.21
C LEU A 111 2.19 -14.67 -4.70
N ASP A 112 1.70 -15.61 -5.51
CA ASP A 112 1.89 -15.58 -6.96
C ASP A 112 1.25 -14.32 -7.58
N LEU A 113 0.05 -13.94 -7.13
CA LEU A 113 -0.62 -12.72 -7.55
C LEU A 113 0.17 -11.46 -7.14
N CYS A 114 0.65 -11.37 -5.90
CA CYS A 114 1.48 -10.27 -5.43
C CYS A 114 2.78 -10.15 -6.24
N SER A 115 3.40 -11.28 -6.57
CA SER A 115 4.60 -11.32 -7.43
C SER A 115 4.32 -10.79 -8.82
N ALA A 116 3.23 -11.23 -9.45
CA ALA A 116 2.81 -10.73 -10.76
C ALA A 116 2.49 -9.22 -10.71
N MET A 117 1.83 -8.75 -9.65
CA MET A 117 1.53 -7.33 -9.46
C MET A 117 2.78 -6.47 -9.30
N GLN A 118 3.83 -6.96 -8.61
CA GLN A 118 5.13 -6.29 -8.54
C GLN A 118 5.72 -6.06 -9.92
N GLU A 119 5.77 -7.11 -10.75
CA GLU A 119 6.28 -7.02 -12.12
C GLU A 119 5.47 -6.02 -12.96
N ILE A 120 4.14 -6.01 -12.79
CA ILE A 120 3.25 -5.06 -13.47
C ILE A 120 3.56 -3.62 -13.04
N PHE A 121 3.75 -3.35 -11.75
CA PHE A 121 4.07 -1.98 -11.29
C PHE A 121 5.43 -1.51 -11.81
N VAL A 122 6.44 -2.39 -11.83
CA VAL A 122 7.75 -2.10 -12.43
C VAL A 122 7.60 -1.73 -13.92
N GLU A 123 6.84 -2.53 -14.68
CA GLU A 123 6.62 -2.27 -16.10
C GLU A 123 5.79 -0.99 -16.33
N MET A 124 4.77 -0.72 -15.51
CA MET A 124 3.99 0.52 -15.56
C MET A 124 4.88 1.75 -15.31
N LYS A 125 5.72 1.71 -14.27
CA LYS A 125 6.65 2.79 -13.93
C LYS A 125 7.62 3.06 -15.08
N ALA A 126 8.20 2.01 -15.67
CA ALA A 126 9.09 2.14 -16.83
C ALA A 126 8.37 2.79 -18.02
N ILE A 127 7.14 2.37 -18.35
CA ILE A 127 6.36 2.97 -19.44
C ILE A 127 6.07 4.45 -19.17
N ILE A 128 5.75 4.82 -17.93
CA ILE A 128 5.48 6.22 -17.55
C ILE A 128 6.74 7.09 -17.69
N GLN A 129 7.90 6.60 -17.25
CA GLN A 129 9.17 7.31 -17.39
C GLN A 129 9.53 7.52 -18.87
N GLU A 130 9.35 6.50 -19.71
CA GLU A 130 9.57 6.62 -21.15
C GLU A 130 8.56 7.57 -21.81
N LEU A 131 7.30 7.57 -21.35
CA LEU A 131 6.26 8.49 -21.81
C LEU A 131 6.61 9.95 -21.47
N GLN A 132 7.07 10.22 -20.25
CA GLN A 132 7.55 11.55 -19.85
C GLN A 132 8.71 12.00 -20.76
N VAL A 133 9.68 11.12 -21.04
CA VAL A 133 10.81 11.44 -21.94
C VAL A 133 10.33 11.74 -23.37
N ALA A 134 9.39 10.96 -23.90
CA ALA A 134 8.83 11.18 -25.23
C ALA A 134 8.11 12.53 -25.33
N LEU A 135 7.34 12.90 -24.29
CA LEU A 135 6.64 14.18 -24.20
C LEU A 135 7.62 15.37 -24.16
N ARG A 136 8.69 15.29 -23.35
CA ARG A 136 9.73 16.34 -23.29
C ARG A 136 10.43 16.56 -24.65
N LYS A 137 10.58 15.49 -25.43
CA LYS A 137 11.20 15.54 -26.77
C LYS A 137 10.23 15.99 -27.87
N GLY A 138 8.93 16.05 -27.60
CA GLY A 138 7.91 16.30 -28.62
C GLY A 138 7.80 15.17 -29.65
N ASP A 139 8.14 13.94 -29.27
CA ASP A 139 8.03 12.77 -30.15
C ASP A 139 6.63 12.15 -30.04
N ASP A 140 5.71 12.64 -30.87
CA ASP A 140 4.31 12.19 -30.91
C ASP A 140 4.18 10.70 -31.23
N ALA A 141 5.07 10.15 -32.06
CA ALA A 141 5.02 8.74 -32.46
C ALA A 141 5.39 7.82 -31.28
N THR A 142 6.47 8.14 -30.56
CA THR A 142 6.87 7.41 -29.36
C THR A 142 5.85 7.59 -28.24
N THR A 143 5.32 8.81 -28.05
CA THR A 143 4.26 9.09 -27.07
C THR A 143 3.05 8.19 -27.30
N GLN A 144 2.55 8.13 -28.54
CA GLN A 144 1.43 7.28 -28.90
C GLN A 144 1.74 5.79 -28.72
N ALA A 145 2.96 5.34 -29.01
CA ALA A 145 3.38 3.95 -28.81
C ALA A 145 3.42 3.55 -27.33
N LYS A 146 3.89 4.44 -26.45
CA LYS A 146 3.95 4.19 -25.00
C LYS A 146 2.56 4.19 -24.35
N ILE A 147 1.66 5.08 -24.75
CA ILE A 147 0.24 5.05 -24.32
C ILE A 147 -0.42 3.72 -24.69
N GLN A 148 -0.19 3.21 -25.90
CA GLN A 148 -0.71 1.91 -26.31
C GLN A 148 -0.10 0.75 -25.50
N SER A 149 1.19 0.84 -25.17
CA SER A 149 1.88 -0.17 -24.37
C SER A 149 1.30 -0.23 -22.95
N TYR A 150 1.09 0.92 -22.32
CA TYR A 150 0.39 1.00 -21.01
C TYR A 150 -1.01 0.39 -21.08
N THR A 151 -1.80 0.76 -22.09
CA THR A 151 -3.15 0.22 -22.30
C THR A 151 -3.15 -1.31 -22.45
N ARG A 152 -2.16 -1.86 -23.18
CA ARG A 152 -2.01 -3.32 -23.35
C ARG A 152 -1.64 -3.99 -22.04
N LEU A 153 -0.68 -3.43 -21.30
CA LEU A 153 -0.24 -3.95 -20.01
C LEU A 153 -1.41 -4.04 -19.02
N VAL A 154 -2.16 -2.95 -18.84
CA VAL A 154 -3.34 -2.93 -17.97
C VAL A 154 -4.36 -3.98 -18.39
N LYS A 155 -4.68 -4.07 -19.69
CA LYS A 155 -5.65 -5.06 -20.20
C LYS A 155 -5.20 -6.50 -19.96
N LYS A 156 -3.91 -6.78 -20.12
CA LYS A 156 -3.31 -8.09 -19.83
C LYS A 156 -3.43 -8.40 -18.34
N SER A 157 -3.11 -7.43 -17.49
CA SER A 157 -3.10 -7.55 -16.03
C SER A 157 -4.49 -7.85 -15.46
N LYS A 158 -5.57 -7.33 -16.06
CA LYS A 158 -6.95 -7.63 -15.63
C LYS A 158 -7.31 -9.12 -15.74
N ASN A 159 -6.56 -9.91 -16.50
CA ASN A 159 -6.81 -11.35 -16.57
C ASN A 159 -6.39 -12.11 -15.31
N LEU A 160 -5.55 -11.50 -14.45
CA LEU A 160 -5.08 -12.13 -13.21
C LEU A 160 -6.22 -12.38 -12.21
N PHE A 161 -7.30 -11.60 -12.27
CA PHE A 161 -8.41 -11.63 -11.30
C PHE A 161 -9.61 -12.47 -11.76
N LYS A 162 -9.55 -13.13 -12.92
CA LYS A 162 -10.72 -13.81 -13.52
C LYS A 162 -11.11 -15.14 -12.86
N LYS A 163 -10.45 -15.55 -11.79
CA LYS A 163 -10.59 -16.90 -11.24
C LYS A 163 -10.55 -16.87 -9.72
N THR A 164 -11.72 -16.89 -9.08
CA THR A 164 -11.86 -17.35 -7.68
C THR A 164 -13.34 -17.51 -7.31
N ALA A 165 -13.76 -18.75 -7.05
CA ALA A 165 -14.93 -19.04 -6.21
C ALA A 165 -14.83 -20.47 -5.67
N LYS A 166 -14.27 -20.61 -4.46
CA LYS A 166 -14.65 -21.69 -3.54
C LYS A 166 -14.74 -21.07 -2.15
N LYS A 167 -15.96 -20.90 -1.68
CA LYS A 167 -16.23 -20.54 -0.29
C LYS A 167 -16.24 -21.83 0.53
N ALA A 168 -15.22 -22.01 1.36
CA ALA A 168 -15.26 -23.01 2.41
C ALA A 168 -15.83 -22.35 3.68
N SER A 169 -16.77 -23.03 4.33
CA SER A 169 -17.21 -22.71 5.68
C SER A 169 -16.14 -23.23 6.63
N ALA A 170 -15.50 -22.35 7.40
CA ALA A 170 -14.46 -22.72 8.36
C ALA A 170 -14.94 -22.42 9.79
N ASP A 171 -14.76 -23.37 10.70
CA ASP A 171 -15.13 -23.25 12.12
C ASP A 171 -13.95 -22.76 13.00
N CYS A 172 -12.78 -22.48 12.40
CA CYS A 172 -11.61 -21.93 13.09
C CYS A 172 -11.48 -20.42 12.86
N SER A 173 -11.58 -19.63 13.93
CA SER A 173 -11.49 -18.16 13.90
C SER A 173 -10.24 -17.64 13.18
N MET A 174 -9.06 -18.17 13.52
CA MET A 174 -7.80 -17.83 12.87
C MET A 174 -7.85 -18.07 11.34
N VAL A 175 -8.35 -19.23 10.89
CA VAL A 175 -8.46 -19.53 9.46
C VAL A 175 -9.45 -18.60 8.77
N MET A 176 -10.56 -18.26 9.42
CA MET A 176 -11.51 -17.28 8.88
C MET A 176 -10.88 -15.90 8.72
N LEU A 177 -10.10 -15.42 9.70
CA LEU A 177 -9.43 -14.13 9.61
C LEU A 177 -8.37 -14.11 8.51
N LEU A 178 -7.58 -15.17 8.36
CA LEU A 178 -6.61 -15.32 7.27
C LEU A 178 -7.30 -15.30 5.90
N ALA A 179 -8.35 -16.11 5.73
CA ALA A 179 -9.11 -16.17 4.48
C ALA A 179 -9.74 -14.81 4.13
N LYS A 180 -10.29 -14.11 5.12
CA LYS A 180 -10.86 -12.76 4.95
C LYS A 180 -9.79 -11.74 4.56
N ALA A 181 -8.63 -11.75 5.22
CA ALA A 181 -7.50 -10.89 4.87
C ALA A 181 -7.01 -11.15 3.44
N ARG A 182 -7.00 -12.41 3.00
CA ARG A 182 -6.68 -12.80 1.63
C ARG A 182 -7.70 -12.26 0.63
N GLU A 183 -9.00 -12.42 0.89
CA GLU A 183 -10.06 -11.89 0.03
C GLU A 183 -10.01 -10.36 -0.11
N ILE A 184 -9.77 -9.65 1.00
CA ILE A 184 -9.60 -8.19 1.00
C ILE A 184 -8.35 -7.80 0.22
N CYS A 185 -7.24 -8.53 0.36
CA CYS A 185 -6.03 -8.28 -0.41
C CYS A 185 -6.26 -8.44 -1.93
N ILE A 186 -6.93 -9.50 -2.36
CA ILE A 186 -7.27 -9.70 -3.78
C ILE A 186 -8.13 -8.53 -4.28
N SER A 187 -9.16 -8.16 -3.53
CA SER A 187 -10.07 -7.06 -3.88
C SER A 187 -9.34 -5.71 -3.95
N LEU A 188 -8.39 -5.47 -3.04
CA LEU A 188 -7.56 -4.27 -3.04
C LEU A 188 -6.66 -4.19 -4.26
N LEU A 189 -5.98 -5.30 -4.61
CA LEU A 189 -5.11 -5.36 -5.79
C LEU A 189 -5.92 -5.20 -7.09
N GLU A 190 -7.11 -5.80 -7.16
CA GLU A 190 -8.02 -5.64 -8.30
C GLU A 190 -8.48 -4.19 -8.45
N SER A 191 -8.91 -3.56 -7.34
CA SER A 191 -9.36 -2.17 -7.32
C SER A 191 -8.22 -1.20 -7.69
N THR A 192 -7.01 -1.46 -7.20
CA THR A 192 -5.80 -0.72 -7.56
C THR A 192 -5.57 -0.76 -9.06
N LEU A 193 -5.62 -1.96 -9.66
CA LEU A 193 -5.43 -2.11 -11.10
C LEU A 193 -6.56 -1.44 -11.90
N HIS A 194 -7.79 -1.49 -11.39
CA HIS A 194 -8.93 -0.80 -11.99
C HIS A 194 -8.70 0.72 -12.03
N LEU A 195 -8.24 1.34 -10.92
CA LEU A 195 -7.93 2.76 -10.86
C LEU A 195 -6.78 3.13 -11.80
N LEU A 196 -5.69 2.35 -11.80
CA LEU A 196 -4.56 2.59 -12.71
C LEU A 196 -4.97 2.48 -14.19
N SER A 197 -5.99 1.69 -14.50
CA SER A 197 -6.56 1.60 -15.85
C SER A 197 -7.18 2.91 -16.35
N THR A 198 -7.64 3.78 -15.46
CA THR A 198 -8.31 5.04 -15.83
C THR A 198 -7.36 6.23 -15.88
N GLN A 199 -6.10 6.07 -15.45
CA GLN A 199 -5.14 7.18 -15.35
C GLN A 199 -4.58 7.64 -16.71
N ILE A 200 -4.46 6.71 -17.67
CA ILE A 200 -3.93 6.99 -19.02
C ILE A 200 -4.98 6.55 -20.03
N GLU A 201 -6.13 7.22 -20.02
CA GLU A 201 -7.24 6.90 -20.92
C GLU A 201 -7.23 7.77 -22.20
N MET A 202 -7.38 7.11 -23.34
CA MET A 202 -7.58 7.78 -24.63
C MET A 202 -9.08 8.08 -24.84
N PRO A 203 -9.48 9.24 -25.36
CA PRO A 203 -10.82 9.41 -25.91
C PRO A 203 -11.00 8.46 -27.10
N LYS A 204 -12.19 7.85 -27.18
CA LYS A 204 -12.54 6.84 -28.19
C LYS A 204 -12.19 7.32 -29.60
N GLN A 205 -11.41 6.52 -30.33
CA GLN A 205 -11.13 6.74 -31.75
C GLN A 205 -12.39 6.51 -32.58
N SER A 206 -13.22 7.53 -32.75
CA SER A 206 -14.14 7.56 -33.90
C SER A 206 -13.33 7.99 -35.14
N LEU A 207 -13.54 7.31 -36.27
CA LEU A 207 -12.81 7.55 -37.54
C LEU A 207 -12.89 9.01 -38.02
N VAL A 208 -13.90 9.76 -37.54
CA VAL A 208 -14.14 11.17 -37.87
C VAL A 208 -13.22 12.13 -37.09
N CYS A 209 -12.60 11.68 -35.98
CA CYS A 209 -11.84 12.58 -35.10
C CYS A 209 -10.33 12.69 -35.40
N ARG A 210 -9.77 11.90 -36.35
CA ARG A 210 -8.34 11.99 -36.73
C ARG A 210 -7.91 13.39 -37.19
N ALA A 211 -8.82 14.18 -37.76
CA ALA A 211 -8.52 15.53 -38.25
C ALA A 211 -8.49 16.60 -37.13
N PHE A 212 -9.20 16.39 -36.02
CA PHE A 212 -9.31 17.38 -34.94
C PHE A 212 -8.31 17.17 -33.81
N TYR A 213 -7.74 15.96 -33.67
CA TYR A 213 -6.70 15.70 -32.66
C TYR A 213 -5.31 16.26 -33.00
N LYS A 214 -5.05 16.66 -34.26
CA LYS A 214 -3.80 17.36 -34.62
C LYS A 214 -3.62 18.70 -33.90
N LYS A 215 -4.66 19.25 -33.27
CA LYS A 215 -4.62 20.55 -32.58
C LYS A 215 -4.89 20.48 -31.08
N LYS A 216 -5.22 19.29 -30.56
CA LYS A 216 -5.49 19.05 -29.14
C LYS A 216 -4.84 17.73 -28.76
N ALA A 217 -3.51 17.70 -28.80
CA ALA A 217 -2.72 16.68 -28.13
C ALA A 217 -3.24 16.63 -26.68
N ILE A 218 -3.70 15.46 -26.27
CA ILE A 218 -4.16 15.22 -24.91
C ILE A 218 -2.90 15.28 -24.06
N VAL A 219 -2.63 16.46 -23.55
CA VAL A 219 -1.57 16.70 -22.59
C VAL A 219 -2.05 16.06 -21.29
N CYS A 220 -1.72 14.77 -21.11
CA CYS A 220 -1.35 14.30 -19.79
C CYS A 220 -0.19 15.21 -19.38
N LYS A 221 -0.43 16.15 -18.47
CA LYS A 221 0.62 17.11 -18.09
C LYS A 221 1.76 16.32 -17.48
N GLU A 222 3.00 16.72 -17.75
CA GLU A 222 4.19 16.06 -17.19
C GLU A 222 4.09 15.91 -15.66
N GLU A 223 3.54 16.92 -14.98
CA GLU A 223 3.23 16.91 -13.53
C GLU A 223 2.29 15.77 -13.12
N GLN A 224 1.24 15.48 -13.90
CA GLN A 224 0.29 14.39 -13.61
C GLN A 224 0.94 13.02 -13.80
N LEU A 225 1.82 12.89 -14.79
CA LEU A 225 2.61 11.67 -14.97
C LEU A 225 3.62 11.46 -13.85
N GLN A 226 4.19 12.56 -13.30
CA GLN A 226 5.08 12.48 -12.15
C GLN A 226 4.32 12.03 -10.89
N GLU A 227 3.14 12.59 -10.64
CA GLU A 227 2.28 12.17 -9.52
C GLU A 227 1.86 10.70 -9.64
N LEU A 228 1.52 10.27 -10.85
CA LEU A 228 1.18 8.88 -11.12
C LEU A 228 2.39 7.94 -10.92
N GLU A 229 3.58 8.35 -11.35
CA GLU A 229 4.82 7.59 -11.13
C GLU A 229 5.09 7.39 -9.63
N CYS A 230 5.00 8.47 -8.83
CA CYS A 230 5.15 8.39 -7.38
C CYS A 230 4.10 7.47 -6.76
N SER A 231 2.85 7.59 -7.21
CA SER A 231 1.76 6.74 -6.71
C SER A 231 1.99 5.26 -7.03
N ILE A 232 2.50 4.93 -8.22
CA ILE A 232 2.83 3.55 -8.59
C ILE A 232 4.02 3.02 -7.79
N GLU A 233 5.01 3.86 -7.50
CA GLU A 233 6.11 3.51 -6.61
C GLU A 233 5.63 3.21 -5.19
N ASP A 234 4.71 4.01 -4.64
CA ASP A 234 4.11 3.75 -3.33
C ASP A 234 3.30 2.45 -3.32
N LEU A 235 2.52 2.18 -4.37
CA LEU A 235 1.80 0.92 -4.55
C LEU A 235 2.77 -0.27 -4.65
N GLN A 236 3.85 -0.11 -5.41
CA GLN A 236 4.89 -1.14 -5.56
C GLN A 236 5.53 -1.44 -4.21
N ASN A 237 5.92 -0.41 -3.46
CA ASN A 237 6.52 -0.60 -2.13
C ASN A 237 5.53 -1.28 -1.18
N GLY A 238 4.28 -0.81 -1.12
CA GLY A 238 3.23 -1.37 -0.27
C GLY A 238 2.92 -2.84 -0.60
N ALA A 239 2.80 -3.19 -1.89
CA ALA A 239 2.61 -4.58 -2.30
C ALA A 239 3.83 -5.46 -1.97
N GLY A 240 5.03 -4.88 -1.96
CA GLY A 240 6.28 -5.58 -1.67
C GLY A 240 6.42 -5.86 -0.18
N ASP A 241 6.01 -4.90 0.64
CA ASP A 241 5.90 -5.05 2.09
C ASP A 241 4.89 -6.15 2.42
N LEU A 242 3.70 -6.10 1.81
CA LEU A 242 2.67 -7.11 1.98
C LEU A 242 3.14 -8.51 1.57
N PHE A 243 3.82 -8.64 0.43
CA PHE A 243 4.41 -9.93 0.00
C PHE A 243 5.32 -10.52 1.09
N ARG A 244 6.19 -9.71 1.71
CA ARG A 244 7.06 -10.19 2.79
C ARG A 244 6.26 -10.65 4.02
N LYS A 245 5.20 -9.92 4.39
CA LYS A 245 4.31 -10.30 5.50
C LYS A 245 3.56 -11.60 5.24
N LEU A 246 3.11 -11.82 4.00
CA LEU A 246 2.47 -13.06 3.57
C LEU A 246 3.43 -14.25 3.67
N VAL A 247 4.69 -14.09 3.23
CA VAL A 247 5.72 -15.13 3.36
C VAL A 247 5.97 -15.46 4.84
N GLN A 248 6.09 -14.43 5.71
CA GLN A 248 6.28 -14.61 7.14
C GLN A 248 5.11 -15.40 7.77
N ASN A 249 3.88 -14.98 7.53
CA ASN A 249 2.69 -15.68 8.01
C ASN A 249 2.66 -17.14 7.56
N ARG A 250 2.96 -17.41 6.28
CA ARG A 250 3.00 -18.78 5.75
C ARG A 250 4.05 -19.64 6.47
N VAL A 251 5.25 -19.11 6.73
CA VAL A 251 6.29 -19.81 7.48
C VAL A 251 5.82 -20.11 8.91
N SER A 252 5.18 -19.14 9.56
CA SER A 252 4.64 -19.29 10.91
C SER A 252 3.56 -20.39 10.97
N LEU A 253 2.68 -20.46 9.96
CA LEU A 253 1.68 -21.55 9.82
C LEU A 253 2.33 -22.92 9.59
N LEU A 254 3.34 -23.01 8.73
CA LEU A 254 4.09 -24.25 8.48
C LEU A 254 4.74 -24.79 9.76
N ASN A 255 5.30 -23.89 10.58
CA ASN A 255 5.94 -24.28 11.83
C ASN A 255 4.92 -24.93 12.80
N ILE A 256 3.71 -24.40 12.89
CA ILE A 256 2.63 -24.99 13.70
C ILE A 256 2.18 -26.33 13.14
N LEU A 257 2.05 -26.47 11.82
CA LEU A 257 1.68 -27.74 11.19
C LEU A 257 2.74 -28.84 11.40
N SER A 258 4.01 -28.44 11.49
CA SER A 258 5.15 -29.34 11.71
C SER A 258 5.42 -29.70 13.18
N SER A 259 4.77 -29.01 14.12
CA SER A 259 4.86 -29.23 15.58
C SER A 259 3.89 -30.32 16.05
#